data_AF-A0A947CK83-F1
#
_entry.id   AF-A0A947CK83-F1
#
_cell.length_a   1.000
_cell.length_b   1.000
_cell.length_c   1.000
_cell.angle_alpha   90.00
_cell.angle_beta   90.00
_cell.angle_gamma   90.00
#
_symmetry.space_group_name_H-M   'P 1'
#
loop_
_entity.id
_entity.type
_entity.pdbx_description
1 polymer ?
#
loop_
_entity_poly.entity_id
_entity_poly.type
_entity_poly.pdbx_seq_one_letter_code
_entity_poly.pdbx_strand_id
1 'polypeptide(L)'
;MLGRPMFVAAVAALVAAGCARSLPAGKPSAALYRDLQRLVTVAQAAEWKIDRREIDGLLPDALLSVCRTDSGVRLELDSWLAARIEALGGPVAEAYQQRGRELERVEDLLELTRVQMLLRAADANADSDCPFWLSPRPNFGGRQISDDRWQLTLGGGGRGNLLFQGGERDLSFGGAGRVLLGRSFGDRITVFAGAEFGGQASFPKDDEGNREQVEVDFELAVPVVVRYRMVNSYVELEGGYLANFSEGDYDVEEGFRIGVAFGARAPLARWFFPGAAFQILYDHVDPDAEDEPTLHTIRVGVRVAIDLNL
;
A
#
# COMPACT_ATOMS: atom_id res chain seq x y z
N MET A 1 -2.00 14.84 -36.89
CA MET A 1 -1.46 14.71 -35.52
C MET A 1 -2.60 14.54 -34.49
N LEU A 2 -3.35 13.44 -34.61
CA LEU A 2 -4.41 13.03 -33.68
C LEU A 2 -4.17 11.53 -33.46
N GLY A 3 -3.60 11.13 -32.33
CA GLY A 3 -3.27 9.71 -32.14
C GLY A 3 -2.63 9.31 -30.80
N ARG A 4 -2.04 10.26 -30.06
CA ARG A 4 -1.46 9.97 -28.73
C ARG A 4 -2.47 9.88 -27.56
N PRO A 5 -3.56 10.67 -27.47
CA PRO A 5 -4.42 10.60 -26.29
C PRO A 5 -5.35 9.36 -26.28
N MET A 6 -5.69 8.82 -27.46
CA MET A 6 -6.62 7.68 -27.58
C MET A 6 -5.98 6.34 -27.20
N PHE A 7 -4.66 6.19 -27.41
CA PHE A 7 -3.93 4.97 -27.06
C PHE A 7 -3.70 4.84 -25.55
N VAL A 8 -3.44 5.96 -24.85
CA VAL A 8 -3.29 5.99 -23.38
C VAL A 8 -4.61 5.65 -22.69
N ALA A 9 -5.73 6.16 -23.19
CA ALA A 9 -7.06 5.84 -22.65
C ALA A 9 -7.44 4.36 -22.87
N ALA A 10 -7.10 3.78 -24.02
CA ALA A 10 -7.37 2.37 -24.32
C ALA A 10 -6.53 1.41 -23.45
N VAL A 11 -5.25 1.73 -23.19
CA VAL A 11 -4.40 0.93 -22.30
C VAL A 11 -4.86 1.06 -20.84
N ALA A 12 -5.25 2.26 -20.39
CA ALA A 12 -5.81 2.47 -19.04
C ALA A 12 -7.13 1.71 -18.84
N ALA A 13 -8.00 1.67 -19.86
CA ALA A 13 -9.25 0.92 -19.82
C ALA A 13 -9.04 -0.61 -19.84
N LEU A 14 -8.04 -1.11 -20.59
CA LEU A 14 -7.69 -2.54 -20.63
C LEU A 14 -7.05 -3.02 -19.32
N VAL A 15 -6.24 -2.19 -18.66
CA VAL A 15 -5.69 -2.48 -17.32
C VAL A 15 -6.79 -2.44 -16.25
N ALA A 16 -7.80 -1.58 -16.40
CA ALA A 16 -8.94 -1.51 -15.49
C ALA A 16 -9.92 -2.70 -15.63
N ALA A 17 -10.12 -3.22 -16.86
CA ALA A 17 -11.08 -4.30 -17.12
C ALA A 17 -10.54 -5.70 -16.81
N GLY A 18 -9.22 -5.94 -16.93
CA GLY A 18 -8.61 -7.26 -16.76
C GLY A 18 -8.47 -7.75 -15.31
N CYS A 19 -8.72 -6.89 -14.32
CA CYS A 19 -8.45 -7.20 -12.91
C CYS A 19 -9.62 -6.85 -11.98
N ALA A 20 -10.86 -6.74 -12.47
CA ALA A 20 -12.00 -6.51 -11.58
C ALA A 20 -12.22 -7.76 -10.72
N ARG A 21 -11.79 -7.71 -9.45
CA ARG A 21 -12.07 -8.76 -8.47
C ARG A 21 -13.58 -8.74 -8.26
N SER A 22 -14.22 -9.89 -8.45
CA SER A 22 -15.62 -10.03 -8.03
C SER A 22 -15.67 -9.93 -6.51
N LEU A 23 -16.52 -9.06 -6.00
CA LEU A 23 -16.83 -8.94 -4.59
C LEU A 23 -18.29 -9.37 -4.38
N PRO A 24 -18.66 -9.80 -3.16
CA PRO A 24 -20.06 -9.93 -2.76
C PRO A 24 -20.84 -8.65 -3.04
N ALA A 25 -22.12 -8.77 -3.39
CA ALA A 25 -22.98 -7.61 -3.69
C ALA A 25 -23.27 -6.77 -2.44
N GLY A 26 -23.49 -7.42 -1.29
CA GLY A 26 -23.66 -6.73 -0.01
C GLY A 26 -22.38 -6.03 0.45
N LYS A 27 -22.45 -4.72 0.75
CA LYS A 27 -21.30 -3.97 1.27
C LYS A 27 -20.70 -4.58 2.56
N PRO A 28 -21.50 -4.98 3.57
CA PRO A 28 -20.96 -5.66 4.75
C PRO A 28 -20.27 -6.99 4.43
N SER A 29 -20.84 -7.77 3.52
CA SER A 29 -20.32 -9.06 3.07
C SER A 29 -19.00 -8.89 2.31
N ALA A 30 -18.90 -7.88 1.45
CA ALA A 30 -17.67 -7.51 0.76
C ALA A 30 -16.58 -6.97 1.70
N ALA A 31 -16.98 -6.25 2.76
CA ALA A 31 -16.04 -5.79 3.78
C ALA A 31 -15.53 -6.96 4.64
N LEU A 32 -16.41 -7.87 5.05
CA LEU A 32 -16.05 -9.08 5.79
C LEU A 32 -15.14 -9.99 4.97
N TYR A 33 -15.45 -10.21 3.69
CA TYR A 33 -14.59 -10.96 2.77
C TYR A 33 -13.17 -10.41 2.76
N ARG A 34 -13.01 -9.09 2.56
CA ARG A 34 -11.69 -8.48 2.43
C ARG A 34 -10.92 -8.46 3.75
N ASP A 35 -11.61 -8.35 4.88
CA ASP A 35 -10.98 -8.52 6.18
C ASP A 35 -10.35 -9.92 6.32
N LEU A 36 -11.13 -10.97 6.05
CA LEU A 36 -10.68 -12.36 6.14
C LEU A 36 -9.62 -12.68 5.09
N GLN A 37 -9.79 -12.20 3.85
CA GLN A 37 -8.82 -12.32 2.78
C GLN A 37 -7.47 -11.73 3.18
N ARG A 38 -7.47 -10.55 3.81
CA ARG A 38 -6.23 -9.91 4.28
C ARG A 38 -5.51 -10.77 5.30
N LEU A 39 -6.24 -11.31 6.29
CA LEU A 39 -5.66 -12.20 7.30
C LEU A 39 -5.04 -13.45 6.65
N VAL A 40 -5.79 -14.11 5.75
CA VAL A 40 -5.34 -15.32 5.05
C VAL A 40 -4.10 -15.04 4.20
N THR A 41 -4.13 -13.99 3.38
CA THR A 41 -3.03 -13.65 2.47
C THR A 41 -1.75 -13.21 3.19
N VAL A 42 -1.86 -12.54 4.36
CA VAL A 42 -0.68 -12.24 5.19
C VAL A 42 -0.07 -13.53 5.75
N ALA A 43 -0.90 -14.43 6.28
CA ALA A 43 -0.42 -15.71 6.80
C ALA A 43 0.20 -16.58 5.69
N GLN A 44 -0.38 -16.57 4.48
CA GLN A 44 0.17 -17.25 3.30
C GLN A 44 1.55 -16.73 2.91
N ALA A 45 1.73 -15.41 2.93
CA ALA A 45 3.01 -14.79 2.60
C ALA A 45 4.09 -15.07 3.67
N ALA A 46 3.70 -15.32 4.92
CA ALA A 46 4.64 -15.62 5.99
C ALA A 46 5.18 -17.06 5.89
N GLU A 47 4.32 -18.08 6.08
CA GLU A 47 4.66 -19.50 5.85
C GLU A 47 3.44 -20.40 6.16
N TRP A 48 2.43 -20.45 5.29
CA TRP A 48 1.23 -21.27 5.58
C TRP A 48 1.50 -22.77 5.41
N LYS A 49 1.51 -23.53 6.50
CA LYS A 49 1.86 -24.97 6.48
C LYS A 49 0.67 -25.91 6.54
N ILE A 50 -0.18 -25.77 7.57
CA ILE A 50 -1.25 -26.72 7.87
C ILE A 50 -2.54 -25.94 8.11
N ASP A 51 -3.52 -26.08 7.19
CA ASP A 51 -4.73 -25.26 7.21
C ASP A 51 -5.40 -25.20 8.59
N ARG A 52 -5.61 -26.32 9.28
CA ARG A 52 -6.22 -26.32 10.61
C ARG A 52 -5.47 -25.42 11.61
N ARG A 53 -4.13 -25.53 11.68
CA ARG A 53 -3.33 -24.77 12.65
C ARG A 53 -3.28 -23.29 12.32
N GLU A 54 -3.20 -22.95 11.04
CA GLU A 54 -3.21 -21.56 10.59
C GLU A 54 -4.58 -20.91 10.82
N ILE A 55 -5.67 -21.64 10.54
CA ILE A 55 -7.02 -21.18 10.81
C ILE A 55 -7.21 -20.95 12.32
N ASP A 56 -6.83 -21.90 13.17
CA ASP A 56 -6.88 -21.75 14.63
C ASP A 56 -6.10 -20.50 15.10
N GLY A 57 -4.94 -20.24 14.50
CA GLY A 57 -4.10 -19.06 14.80
C GLY A 57 -4.73 -17.73 14.37
N LEU A 58 -5.51 -17.73 13.29
CA LEU A 58 -6.20 -16.54 12.77
C LEU A 58 -7.57 -16.28 13.41
N LEU A 59 -8.15 -17.26 14.12
CA LEU A 59 -9.47 -17.16 14.73
C LEU A 59 -9.66 -15.92 15.61
N PRO A 60 -8.74 -15.55 16.52
CA PRO A 60 -8.93 -14.38 17.37
C PRO A 60 -9.11 -13.09 16.57
N ASP A 61 -8.33 -12.89 15.51
CA ASP A 61 -8.44 -11.70 14.65
C ASP A 61 -9.67 -11.73 13.74
N ALA A 62 -10.03 -12.93 13.24
CA ALA A 62 -11.23 -13.12 12.42
C ALA A 62 -12.52 -12.84 13.21
N LEU A 63 -12.60 -13.30 14.46
CA LEU A 63 -13.74 -13.05 15.36
C LEU A 63 -13.99 -11.56 15.57
N LEU A 64 -12.94 -10.73 15.59
CA LEU A 64 -13.11 -9.27 15.72
C LEU A 64 -13.85 -8.62 14.55
N SER A 65 -13.90 -9.29 13.40
CA SER A 65 -14.70 -8.87 12.23
C SER A 65 -16.03 -9.62 12.18
N VAL A 66 -16.02 -10.95 12.35
CA VAL A 66 -17.23 -11.79 12.31
C VAL A 66 -18.25 -11.38 13.36
N CYS A 67 -17.84 -11.16 14.61
CA CYS A 67 -18.73 -10.73 15.71
C CYS A 67 -19.38 -9.35 15.49
N ARG A 68 -18.85 -8.55 14.56
CA ARG A 68 -19.41 -7.24 14.18
C ARG A 68 -20.33 -7.31 12.96
N THR A 69 -20.58 -8.50 12.44
CA THR A 69 -21.48 -8.75 11.32
C THR A 69 -22.65 -9.61 11.78
N ASP A 70 -23.83 -9.34 11.23
CA ASP A 70 -25.02 -10.16 11.44
C ASP A 70 -24.87 -11.53 10.78
N SER A 71 -25.53 -12.55 11.32
CA SER A 71 -25.49 -13.92 10.77
C SER A 71 -25.93 -14.00 9.30
N GLY A 72 -26.88 -13.16 8.89
CA GLY A 72 -27.30 -13.04 7.48
C GLY A 72 -26.16 -12.61 6.54
N VAL A 73 -25.29 -11.70 6.98
CA VAL A 73 -24.11 -11.24 6.22
C VAL A 73 -23.09 -12.37 6.08
N ARG A 74 -22.90 -13.16 7.14
CA ARG A 74 -21.99 -14.31 7.15
C ARG A 74 -22.48 -15.42 6.22
N LEU A 75 -23.79 -15.71 6.23
CA LEU A 75 -24.41 -16.68 5.34
C LEU A 75 -24.36 -16.24 3.87
N GLU A 76 -24.60 -14.95 3.59
CA GLU A 76 -24.43 -14.37 2.26
C GLU A 76 -23.00 -14.58 1.77
N LEU A 77 -22.01 -14.25 2.61
CA LEU A 77 -20.61 -14.41 2.27
C LEU A 77 -20.23 -15.89 2.04
N ASP A 78 -20.67 -16.82 2.90
CA ASP A 78 -20.38 -18.25 2.73
C ASP A 78 -20.95 -18.79 1.42
N SER A 79 -22.18 -18.38 1.09
CA SER A 79 -22.86 -18.75 -0.17
C SER A 79 -22.11 -18.20 -1.39
N TRP A 80 -21.67 -16.94 -1.32
CA TRP A 80 -20.87 -16.31 -2.36
C TRP A 80 -19.52 -17.02 -2.56
N LEU A 81 -18.82 -17.35 -1.46
CA LEU A 81 -17.55 -18.09 -1.49
C LEU A 81 -17.74 -19.47 -2.11
N ALA A 82 -18.78 -20.20 -1.72
CA ALA A 82 -19.09 -21.52 -2.27
C ALA A 82 -19.31 -21.47 -3.79
N ALA A 83 -20.14 -20.53 -4.26
CA ALA A 83 -20.39 -20.34 -5.69
C ALA A 83 -19.11 -19.96 -6.46
N ARG A 84 -18.24 -19.14 -5.86
CA ARG A 84 -16.98 -18.73 -6.50
C ARG A 84 -15.97 -19.88 -6.56
N ILE A 85 -15.86 -20.69 -5.51
CA ILE A 85 -15.02 -21.89 -5.46
C ILE A 85 -15.47 -22.90 -6.52
N GLU A 86 -16.77 -23.14 -6.63
CA GLU A 86 -17.34 -24.01 -7.66
C GLU A 86 -17.05 -23.50 -9.07
N ALA A 87 -17.25 -22.21 -9.33
CA ALA A 87 -16.94 -21.58 -10.61
C ALA A 87 -15.45 -21.64 -10.99
N LEU A 88 -14.55 -21.78 -10.00
CA LEU A 88 -13.11 -21.93 -10.21
C LEU A 88 -12.66 -23.40 -10.31
N GLY A 89 -13.58 -24.36 -10.34
CA GLY A 89 -13.29 -25.78 -10.56
C GLY A 89 -13.53 -26.70 -9.37
N GLY A 90 -14.20 -26.23 -8.32
CA GLY A 90 -14.66 -27.08 -7.21
C GLY A 90 -13.59 -27.35 -6.14
N PRO A 91 -13.61 -28.53 -5.48
CA PRO A 91 -12.73 -28.82 -4.35
C PRO A 91 -11.24 -28.62 -4.69
N VAL A 92 -10.54 -27.80 -3.90
CA VAL A 92 -9.15 -27.39 -4.18
C VAL A 92 -8.20 -28.57 -4.36
N ALA A 93 -8.38 -29.65 -3.58
CA ALA A 93 -7.55 -30.85 -3.68
C ALA A 93 -7.70 -31.57 -5.03
N GLU A 94 -8.92 -31.63 -5.57
CA GLU A 94 -9.20 -32.24 -6.87
C GLU A 94 -8.66 -31.36 -7.99
N ALA A 95 -8.91 -30.05 -7.92
CA ALA A 95 -8.38 -29.08 -8.86
C ALA A 95 -6.84 -29.09 -8.90
N TYR A 96 -6.19 -29.24 -7.73
CA TYR A 96 -4.73 -29.37 -7.64
C TYR A 96 -4.21 -30.61 -8.37
N GLN A 97 -4.87 -31.77 -8.20
CA GLN A 97 -4.50 -32.98 -8.93
C GLN A 97 -4.69 -32.80 -10.45
N GLN A 98 -5.85 -32.26 -10.87
CA GLN A 98 -6.19 -32.05 -12.28
C GLN A 98 -5.26 -31.05 -12.98
N ARG A 99 -4.74 -30.06 -12.24
CA ARG A 99 -3.84 -29.02 -12.77
C ARG A 99 -2.35 -29.37 -12.69
N GLY A 100 -2.04 -30.66 -12.48
CA GLY A 100 -0.66 -31.15 -12.52
C GLY A 100 0.11 -30.96 -11.21
N ARG A 101 -0.59 -30.78 -10.08
CA ARG A 101 0.01 -30.57 -8.76
C ARG A 101 0.87 -29.30 -8.68
N GLU A 102 0.46 -28.27 -9.39
CA GLU A 102 1.10 -26.94 -9.34
C GLU A 102 0.24 -26.01 -8.49
N LEU A 103 0.78 -25.52 -7.36
CA LEU A 103 0.06 -24.63 -6.45
C LEU A 103 -0.31 -23.30 -7.10
N GLU A 104 0.58 -22.75 -7.92
CA GLU A 104 0.37 -21.49 -8.67
C GLU A 104 -0.91 -21.55 -9.53
N ARG A 105 -1.23 -22.73 -10.08
CA ARG A 105 -2.43 -22.91 -10.92
C ARG A 105 -3.74 -23.01 -10.12
N VAL A 106 -3.67 -23.13 -8.80
CA VAL A 106 -4.83 -23.17 -7.90
C VAL A 106 -4.78 -22.07 -6.85
N GLU A 107 -3.91 -21.07 -6.98
CA GLU A 107 -3.66 -20.06 -5.95
C GLU A 107 -4.95 -19.32 -5.55
N ASP A 108 -5.68 -18.76 -6.52
CA ASP A 108 -6.95 -18.06 -6.27
C ASP A 108 -8.00 -18.98 -5.61
N LEU A 109 -8.08 -20.24 -6.05
CA LEU A 109 -9.02 -21.23 -5.52
C LEU A 109 -8.64 -21.61 -4.08
N LEU A 110 -7.36 -21.77 -3.81
CA LEU A 110 -6.82 -22.09 -2.49
C LEU A 110 -7.03 -20.94 -1.51
N GLU A 111 -6.77 -19.70 -1.93
CA GLU A 111 -7.05 -18.50 -1.13
C GLU A 111 -8.53 -18.45 -0.73
N LEU A 112 -9.45 -18.56 -1.70
CA LEU A 112 -10.89 -18.53 -1.43
C LEU A 112 -11.34 -19.68 -0.52
N THR A 113 -10.81 -20.88 -0.72
CA THR A 113 -11.09 -22.03 0.14
C THR A 113 -10.65 -21.75 1.58
N ARG A 114 -9.46 -21.18 1.79
CA ARG A 114 -8.96 -20.81 3.12
C ARG A 114 -9.77 -19.70 3.77
N VAL A 115 -10.19 -18.70 3.00
CA VAL A 115 -11.12 -17.65 3.48
C VAL A 115 -12.44 -18.26 3.93
N GLN A 116 -13.00 -19.21 3.17
CA GLN A 116 -14.23 -19.91 3.56
C GLN A 116 -14.03 -20.75 4.83
N MET A 117 -12.92 -21.48 4.93
CA MET A 117 -12.58 -22.23 6.14
C MET A 117 -12.50 -21.32 7.37
N LEU A 118 -11.86 -20.15 7.23
CA LEU A 118 -11.73 -19.17 8.32
C LEU A 118 -13.09 -18.59 8.71
N LEU A 119 -13.92 -18.22 7.72
CA LEU A 119 -15.27 -17.73 7.96
C LEU A 119 -16.10 -18.74 8.74
N ARG A 120 -16.14 -20.00 8.28
CA ARG A 120 -16.92 -21.06 8.90
C ARG A 120 -16.44 -21.39 10.31
N ALA A 121 -15.12 -21.44 10.51
CA ALA A 121 -14.54 -21.66 11.83
C ALA A 121 -14.88 -20.51 12.80
N ALA A 122 -14.77 -19.25 12.35
CA ALA A 122 -15.12 -18.09 13.17
C ALA A 122 -16.63 -18.02 13.45
N ASP A 123 -17.49 -18.34 12.48
CA ASP A 123 -18.94 -18.35 12.66
C ASP A 123 -19.38 -19.44 13.63
N ALA A 124 -18.82 -20.65 13.53
CA ALA A 124 -19.10 -21.76 14.45
C ALA A 124 -18.73 -21.46 15.91
N ASN A 125 -17.77 -20.56 16.15
CA ASN A 125 -17.35 -20.15 17.50
C ASN A 125 -17.94 -18.78 17.90
N ALA A 126 -18.74 -18.12 17.05
CA ALA A 126 -19.22 -16.78 17.33
C ALA A 126 -20.10 -16.72 18.59
N ASP A 127 -20.94 -17.72 18.84
CA ASP A 127 -21.85 -17.72 19.98
C ASP A 127 -21.12 -17.86 21.34
N SER A 128 -19.95 -18.52 21.37
CA SER A 128 -19.19 -18.74 22.61
C SER A 128 -18.03 -17.76 22.80
N ASP A 129 -17.38 -17.36 21.70
CA ASP A 129 -16.08 -16.69 21.75
C ASP A 129 -16.17 -15.22 21.34
N CYS A 130 -17.34 -14.74 20.89
CA CYS A 130 -17.51 -13.32 20.63
C CYS A 130 -17.35 -12.51 21.91
N PRO A 131 -16.42 -11.54 21.93
CA PRO A 131 -16.27 -10.69 23.10
C PRO A 131 -17.55 -9.89 23.39
N PHE A 132 -17.95 -9.81 24.66
CA PHE A 132 -19.18 -9.16 25.08
C PHE A 132 -19.28 -7.67 24.69
N TRP A 133 -18.15 -7.01 24.42
CA TRP A 133 -18.07 -5.61 23.99
C TRP A 133 -18.20 -5.43 22.47
N LEU A 134 -18.36 -6.51 21.71
CA LEU A 134 -18.63 -6.46 20.27
C LEU A 134 -20.10 -6.72 20.00
N SER A 135 -20.69 -5.88 19.16
CA SER A 135 -22.03 -6.04 18.66
C SER A 135 -22.03 -5.97 17.13
N PRO A 136 -22.98 -6.63 16.46
CA PRO A 136 -23.21 -6.44 15.04
C PRO A 136 -23.40 -4.97 14.68
N ARG A 137 -22.89 -4.59 13.51
CA ARG A 137 -23.02 -3.25 12.93
C ARG A 137 -23.69 -3.38 11.56
N PRO A 138 -24.87 -2.78 11.36
CA PRO A 138 -25.58 -2.85 10.07
C PRO A 138 -24.74 -2.37 8.89
N ASN A 139 -23.88 -1.37 9.13
CA ASN A 139 -22.96 -0.81 8.13
C ASN A 139 -21.52 -1.22 8.41
N PHE A 140 -21.27 -2.52 8.64
CA PHE A 140 -19.91 -3.02 8.84
C PHE A 140 -19.03 -2.70 7.63
N GLY A 141 -18.04 -1.83 7.83
CA GLY A 141 -17.13 -1.38 6.77
C GLY A 141 -15.74 -2.03 6.84
N GLY A 142 -15.58 -3.12 7.60
CA GLY A 142 -14.30 -3.81 7.77
C GLY A 142 -13.43 -3.23 8.90
N ARG A 143 -12.61 -4.08 9.51
CA ARG A 143 -11.64 -3.74 10.55
C ARG A 143 -10.24 -3.69 9.97
N GLN A 144 -9.92 -4.62 9.08
CA GLN A 144 -8.60 -4.85 8.52
C GLN A 144 -8.38 -4.06 7.22
N ILE A 145 -9.39 -3.32 6.77
CA ILE A 145 -9.39 -2.49 5.57
C ILE A 145 -9.66 -1.02 5.90
N SER A 146 -9.49 -0.16 4.89
CA SER A 146 -9.60 1.30 5.04
C SER A 146 -10.51 1.92 3.97
N ASP A 147 -11.46 1.16 3.45
CA ASP A 147 -12.27 1.56 2.30
C ASP A 147 -13.26 2.65 2.65
N ASP A 148 -13.39 3.62 1.74
CA ASP A 148 -14.27 4.78 1.89
C ASP A 148 -14.01 5.62 3.16
N ARG A 149 -12.83 5.46 3.77
CA ARG A 149 -12.41 6.16 5.00
C ARG A 149 -11.40 7.25 4.73
N TRP A 150 -11.43 8.25 5.60
CA TRP A 150 -10.32 9.19 5.75
C TRP A 150 -9.16 8.49 6.44
N GLN A 151 -7.95 8.83 6.02
CA GLN A 151 -6.72 8.25 6.51
C GLN A 151 -5.69 9.33 6.80
N LEU A 152 -5.04 9.22 7.95
CA LEU A 152 -3.83 9.95 8.27
C LEU A 152 -2.65 8.98 8.19
N THR A 153 -1.68 9.28 7.33
CA THR A 153 -0.46 8.50 7.17
C THR A 153 0.71 9.30 7.74
N LEU A 154 1.41 8.70 8.69
CA LEU A 154 2.68 9.19 9.22
C LEU A 154 3.78 8.29 8.66
N GLY A 155 4.80 8.85 8.03
CA GLY A 155 5.88 8.06 7.46
C GLY A 155 7.23 8.69 7.66
N GLY A 156 8.26 7.85 7.66
CA GLY A 156 9.64 8.30 7.66
C GLY A 156 10.54 7.25 7.01
N GLY A 157 11.69 7.67 6.52
CA GLY A 157 12.56 6.77 5.77
C GLY A 157 13.92 7.36 5.46
N GLY A 158 14.84 6.47 5.11
CA GLY A 158 16.17 6.81 4.59
C GLY A 158 16.23 6.68 3.08
N ARG A 159 17.10 7.47 2.45
CA ARG A 159 17.31 7.51 1.00
C ARG A 159 18.76 7.79 0.64
N GLY A 160 19.20 7.21 -0.47
CA GLY A 160 20.39 7.61 -1.19
C GLY A 160 20.00 8.41 -2.42
N ASN A 161 20.79 9.43 -2.75
CA ASN A 161 20.52 10.38 -3.81
C ASN A 161 21.69 10.40 -4.79
N LEU A 162 21.38 10.45 -6.08
CA LEU A 162 22.32 10.72 -7.16
C LEU A 162 22.00 12.09 -7.72
N LEU A 163 22.93 13.03 -7.55
CA LEU A 163 22.79 14.42 -7.98
C LEU A 163 23.48 14.59 -9.34
N PHE A 164 22.84 15.33 -10.23
CA PHE A 164 23.38 15.72 -11.54
C PHE A 164 23.21 17.23 -11.69
N GLN A 165 24.33 17.95 -11.76
CA GLN A 165 24.36 19.40 -11.88
C GLN A 165 25.56 19.80 -12.75
N GLY A 166 25.35 20.59 -13.80
CA GLY A 166 26.44 21.10 -14.65
C GLY A 166 27.32 20.04 -15.35
N GLY A 167 26.89 18.78 -15.42
CA GLY A 167 27.69 17.66 -15.92
C GLY A 167 28.46 16.89 -14.84
N GLU A 168 28.45 17.38 -13.61
CA GLU A 168 28.99 16.71 -12.44
C GLU A 168 27.99 15.71 -11.84
N ARG A 169 28.53 14.80 -11.03
CA ARG A 169 27.75 13.77 -10.35
C ARG A 169 28.22 13.64 -8.91
N ASP A 170 27.28 13.69 -7.99
CA ASP A 170 27.57 13.43 -6.59
C ASP A 170 26.56 12.47 -5.93
N LEU A 171 26.96 12.00 -4.76
CA LEU A 171 26.19 11.09 -3.92
C LEU A 171 25.90 11.78 -2.60
N SER A 172 24.62 11.87 -2.26
CA SER A 172 24.18 12.30 -0.94
C SER A 172 23.29 11.25 -0.29
N PHE A 173 23.22 11.29 1.03
CA PHE A 173 22.38 10.39 1.83
C PHE A 173 21.55 11.20 2.79
N GLY A 174 20.32 10.78 3.00
CA GLY A 174 19.41 11.55 3.82
C GLY A 174 18.23 10.75 4.33
N GLY A 175 17.33 11.48 4.96
CA GLY A 175 16.05 10.96 5.40
C GLY A 175 14.97 12.01 5.28
N ALA A 176 13.73 11.54 5.30
CA ALA A 176 12.56 12.42 5.32
C ALA A 176 11.49 11.85 6.24
N GLY A 177 10.74 12.74 6.87
CA GLY A 177 9.50 12.46 7.57
C GLY A 177 8.35 13.13 6.84
N ARG A 178 7.19 12.47 6.77
CA ARG A 178 6.01 13.02 6.11
C ARG A 178 4.73 12.75 6.88
N VAL A 179 3.78 13.67 6.72
CA VAL A 179 2.41 13.57 7.23
C VAL A 179 1.47 13.79 6.07
N LEU A 180 0.62 12.81 5.79
CA LEU A 180 -0.33 12.85 4.68
C LEU A 180 -1.76 12.63 5.19
N LEU A 181 -2.68 13.47 4.74
CA LEU A 181 -4.12 13.28 4.93
C LEU A 181 -4.74 12.88 3.60
N GLY A 182 -5.60 11.86 3.62
CA GLY A 182 -6.19 11.35 2.40
C GLY A 182 -7.51 10.63 2.60
N ARG A 183 -8.15 10.30 1.49
CA ARG A 183 -9.41 9.57 1.46
C ARG A 183 -9.30 8.37 0.54
N SER A 184 -9.79 7.25 1.04
CA SER A 184 -9.97 6.04 0.25
C SER A 184 -11.28 6.09 -0.52
N PHE A 185 -11.26 5.58 -1.75
CA PHE A 185 -12.42 5.45 -2.63
C PHE A 185 -12.53 3.99 -3.05
N GLY A 186 -13.55 3.31 -2.54
CA GLY A 186 -13.75 1.88 -2.77
C GLY A 186 -12.60 1.03 -2.24
N ASP A 187 -12.29 -0.05 -2.96
CA ASP A 187 -11.35 -1.10 -2.55
C ASP A 187 -9.89 -0.87 -3.00
N ARG A 188 -9.67 0.03 -3.97
CA ARG A 188 -8.37 0.15 -4.64
C ARG A 188 -7.70 1.49 -4.48
N ILE A 189 -8.43 2.59 -4.60
CA ILE A 189 -7.78 3.89 -4.69
C ILE A 189 -7.79 4.59 -3.33
N THR A 190 -6.69 5.23 -3.00
CA THR A 190 -6.61 6.24 -1.94
C THR A 190 -5.83 7.43 -2.48
N VAL A 191 -6.33 8.64 -2.25
CA VAL A 191 -5.64 9.88 -2.63
C VAL A 191 -5.22 10.59 -1.35
N PHE A 192 -3.97 11.01 -1.28
CA PHE A 192 -3.39 11.73 -0.17
C PHE A 192 -2.79 13.05 -0.64
N ALA A 193 -2.74 14.02 0.27
CA ALA A 193 -1.91 15.22 0.16
C ALA A 193 -1.33 15.55 1.54
N GLY A 194 -0.18 16.22 1.58
CA GLY A 194 0.39 16.62 2.85
C GLY A 194 1.72 17.33 2.72
N ALA A 195 2.56 17.15 3.74
CA ALA A 195 3.89 17.76 3.80
C ALA A 195 4.94 16.69 4.11
N GLU A 196 6.10 16.84 3.49
CA GLU A 196 7.31 16.07 3.73
C GLU A 196 8.44 17.03 4.06
N PHE A 197 9.18 16.73 5.12
CA PHE A 197 10.36 17.47 5.52
C PHE A 197 11.52 16.50 5.59
N GLY A 198 12.63 16.84 4.95
CA GLY A 198 13.80 15.99 4.91
C GLY A 198 15.09 16.76 5.06
N GLY A 199 16.15 16.00 5.28
CA GLY A 199 17.51 16.50 5.23
C GLY A 199 18.40 15.49 4.50
N GLN A 200 19.45 15.99 3.87
CA GLN A 200 20.47 15.19 3.23
C GLN A 200 21.86 15.75 3.55
N ALA A 201 22.84 14.86 3.58
CA ALA A 201 24.24 15.22 3.69
C ALA A 201 24.98 14.73 2.44
N SER A 202 25.70 15.64 1.79
CA SER A 202 26.57 15.37 0.65
C SER A 202 28.04 15.49 1.06
N PHE A 203 28.91 14.93 0.22
CA PHE A 203 30.36 15.06 0.36
C PHE A 203 30.88 15.56 -0.99
N PRO A 204 30.63 16.85 -1.31
CA PRO A 204 31.02 17.42 -2.59
C PRO A 204 32.54 17.33 -2.76
N LYS A 205 32.97 17.25 -4.02
CA LYS A 205 34.39 17.29 -4.34
C LYS A 205 34.84 18.75 -4.37
N ASP A 206 35.95 19.05 -3.71
CA ASP A 206 36.62 20.35 -3.88
C ASP A 206 37.33 20.44 -5.23
N ASP A 207 37.90 21.61 -5.53
CA ASP A 207 38.65 21.89 -6.76
C ASP A 207 39.83 20.92 -6.98
N GLU A 208 40.31 20.26 -5.93
CA GLU A 208 41.39 19.27 -5.94
C GLU A 208 40.87 17.83 -6.03
N GLY A 209 39.55 17.63 -6.01
CA GLY A 209 38.87 16.34 -6.06
C GLY A 209 38.76 15.61 -4.72
N ASN A 210 39.15 16.26 -3.62
CA ASN A 210 39.02 15.73 -2.26
C ASN A 210 37.61 15.99 -1.70
N ARG A 211 37.22 15.23 -0.68
CA ARG A 211 35.89 15.29 -0.04
C ARG A 211 36.05 15.60 1.44
N GLU A 212 36.44 16.83 1.76
CA GLU A 212 36.76 17.23 3.13
C GLU A 212 35.64 17.97 3.85
N GLN A 213 34.67 18.52 3.11
CA GLN A 213 33.54 19.26 3.67
C GLN A 213 32.25 18.45 3.57
N VAL A 214 31.44 18.54 4.62
CA VAL A 214 30.08 17.98 4.66
C VAL A 214 29.13 19.15 4.49
N GLU A 215 28.27 19.07 3.48
CA GLU A 215 27.19 20.02 3.25
C GLU A 215 25.87 19.36 3.63
N VAL A 216 25.02 20.10 4.35
CA VAL A 216 23.72 19.62 4.83
C VAL A 216 22.61 20.45 4.22
N ASP A 217 21.80 19.82 3.37
CA ASP A 217 20.63 20.47 2.79
C ASP A 217 19.37 20.04 3.51
N PHE A 218 18.43 20.97 3.65
CA PHE A 218 17.07 20.70 4.08
C PHE A 218 16.12 20.79 2.90
N GLU A 219 15.05 19.99 2.94
CA GLU A 219 14.01 20.04 1.92
C GLU A 219 12.62 20.07 2.54
N LEU A 220 11.75 20.80 1.86
CA LEU A 220 10.32 20.82 2.12
C LEU A 220 9.60 20.42 0.83
N ALA A 221 8.71 19.43 0.91
CA ALA A 221 7.89 19.01 -0.21
C ALA A 221 6.41 19.00 0.16
N VAL A 222 5.57 19.27 -0.84
CA VAL A 222 4.10 19.20 -0.74
C VAL A 222 3.60 18.10 -1.68
N PRO A 223 3.68 16.82 -1.28
CA PRO A 223 3.32 15.71 -2.14
C PRO A 223 1.80 15.51 -2.25
N VAL A 224 1.35 15.18 -3.45
CA VAL A 224 0.07 14.54 -3.76
C VAL A 224 0.34 13.11 -4.18
N VAL A 225 -0.29 12.15 -3.50
CA VAL A 225 -0.05 10.72 -3.70
C VAL A 225 -1.33 10.01 -4.08
N VAL A 226 -1.28 9.24 -5.18
CA VAL A 226 -2.33 8.29 -5.56
C VAL A 226 -1.83 6.88 -5.26
N ARG A 227 -2.47 6.22 -4.29
CA ARG A 227 -2.17 4.85 -3.89
C ARG A 227 -3.18 3.88 -4.51
N TYR A 228 -2.69 2.96 -5.32
CA TYR A 228 -3.42 1.78 -5.79
C TYR A 228 -3.15 0.59 -4.88
N ARG A 229 -4.19 0.09 -4.21
CA ARG A 229 -4.15 -0.97 -3.20
C ARG A 229 -4.48 -2.31 -3.83
N MET A 230 -3.67 -3.29 -3.47
CA MET A 230 -3.95 -4.72 -3.58
C MET A 230 -4.33 -5.22 -2.18
N VAL A 231 -4.31 -6.54 -1.92
CA VAL A 231 -4.76 -7.07 -0.62
C VAL A 231 -3.86 -6.58 0.53
N ASN A 232 -2.55 -6.85 0.41
CA ASN A 232 -1.54 -6.48 1.41
C ASN A 232 -0.43 -5.59 0.87
N SER A 233 -0.45 -5.30 -0.44
CA SER A 233 0.52 -4.47 -1.11
C SER A 233 -0.14 -3.27 -1.77
N TYR A 234 0.66 -2.30 -2.17
CA TYR A 234 0.20 -1.13 -2.89
C TYR A 234 1.30 -0.57 -3.79
N VAL A 235 0.86 0.19 -4.78
CA VAL A 235 1.72 1.04 -5.60
C VAL A 235 1.29 2.48 -5.38
N GLU A 236 2.23 3.38 -5.15
CA GLU A 236 1.99 4.82 -5.04
C GLU A 236 2.58 5.53 -6.25
N LEU A 237 1.82 6.48 -6.79
CA LEU A 237 2.33 7.51 -7.68
C LEU A 237 2.34 8.82 -6.90
N GLU A 238 3.46 9.52 -6.90
CA GLU A 238 3.69 10.75 -6.16
C GLU A 238 4.04 11.88 -7.12
N GLY A 239 3.50 13.06 -6.86
CA GLY A 239 3.85 14.28 -7.57
C GLY A 239 3.64 15.49 -6.66
N GLY A 240 4.52 16.48 -6.69
CA GLY A 240 4.38 17.64 -5.80
C GLY A 240 5.41 18.74 -6.02
N TYR A 241 5.21 19.83 -5.30
CA TYR A 241 6.16 20.93 -5.19
C TYR A 241 7.30 20.55 -4.24
N LEU A 242 8.49 21.06 -4.52
CA LEU A 242 9.72 20.89 -3.74
C LEU A 242 10.37 22.27 -3.52
N ALA A 243 10.90 22.49 -2.33
CA ALA A 243 11.77 23.59 -1.99
C ALA A 243 13.00 23.06 -1.25
N ASN A 244 14.18 23.47 -1.68
CA ASN A 244 15.46 23.14 -1.05
C ASN A 244 16.05 24.35 -0.34
N PHE A 245 16.79 24.08 0.73
CA PHE A 245 17.52 25.07 1.52
C PHE A 245 18.93 24.52 1.75
N SER A 246 19.94 25.14 1.14
CA SER A 246 21.36 24.79 1.32
C SER A 246 21.95 25.51 2.54
N GLU A 247 22.95 24.90 3.18
CA GLU A 247 23.66 25.48 4.31
C GLU A 247 24.64 26.57 3.84
N GLY A 248 24.29 27.83 4.07
CA GLY A 248 25.15 28.98 3.75
C GLY A 248 24.54 29.94 2.74
N ASP A 249 23.48 29.52 2.07
CA ASP A 249 22.63 30.37 1.24
C ASP A 249 21.26 30.58 1.92
N TYR A 250 20.70 31.78 1.77
CA TYR A 250 19.35 32.11 2.24
C TYR A 250 18.30 32.01 1.13
N ASP A 251 18.75 31.77 -0.09
CA ASP A 251 17.91 31.62 -1.27
C ASP A 251 17.23 30.23 -1.27
N VAL A 252 16.05 30.16 -1.89
CA VAL A 252 15.15 29.01 -1.78
C VAL A 252 14.94 28.45 -3.18
N GLU A 253 15.65 27.37 -3.48
CA GLU A 253 15.54 26.75 -4.79
C GLU A 253 14.22 25.98 -4.89
N GLU A 254 13.40 26.35 -5.87
CA GLU A 254 12.10 25.75 -6.09
C GLU A 254 12.14 24.67 -7.17
N GLY A 255 11.23 23.71 -7.07
CA GLY A 255 11.20 22.60 -8.00
C GLY A 255 9.95 21.75 -7.93
N PHE A 256 10.03 20.60 -8.61
CA PHE A 256 9.01 19.58 -8.53
C PHE A 256 9.61 18.20 -8.30
N ARG A 257 8.79 17.35 -7.68
CA ARG A 257 9.09 15.94 -7.42
C ARG A 257 8.05 15.08 -8.11
N ILE A 258 8.51 14.00 -8.73
CA ILE A 258 7.65 12.90 -9.17
C ILE A 258 8.24 11.56 -8.74
N GLY A 259 7.41 10.56 -8.52
CA GLY A 259 7.93 9.27 -8.10
C GLY A 259 6.94 8.13 -8.07
N VAL A 260 7.50 6.95 -7.84
CA VAL A 260 6.76 5.71 -7.66
C VAL A 260 7.25 5.00 -6.41
N ALA A 261 6.34 4.39 -5.66
CA ALA A 261 6.69 3.52 -4.56
C ALA A 261 5.92 2.20 -4.59
N PHE A 262 6.58 1.14 -4.16
CA PHE A 262 6.03 -0.21 -4.03
C PHE A 262 6.07 -0.58 -2.56
N GLY A 263 4.90 -0.82 -1.97
CA GLY A 263 4.81 -1.07 -0.53
C GLY A 263 3.94 -2.23 -0.16
N ALA A 264 4.11 -2.64 1.10
CA ALA A 264 3.29 -3.62 1.78
C ALA A 264 2.77 -3.04 3.10
N ARG A 265 1.62 -3.55 3.54
CA ARG A 265 0.96 -3.15 4.78
C ARG A 265 0.53 -4.38 5.55
N ALA A 266 0.89 -4.45 6.82
CA ALA A 266 0.51 -5.56 7.70
C ALA A 266 -0.96 -5.45 8.14
N PRO A 267 -1.51 -6.46 8.84
CA PRO A 267 -2.80 -6.37 9.52
C PRO A 267 -2.83 -5.24 10.54
N LEU A 268 -4.05 -4.85 10.94
CA LEU A 268 -4.29 -3.81 11.93
C LEU A 268 -3.64 -4.18 13.27
N ALA A 269 -2.66 -3.39 13.70
CA ALA A 269 -2.06 -3.46 15.01
C ALA A 269 -2.74 -2.43 15.93
N ARG A 270 -3.62 -2.91 16.82
CA ARG A 270 -4.46 -2.07 17.70
C ARG A 270 -5.38 -1.12 16.91
N TRP A 271 -4.89 0.07 16.57
CA TRP A 271 -5.63 1.16 15.94
C TRP A 271 -4.94 1.72 14.68
N PHE A 272 -3.81 1.13 14.26
CA PHE A 272 -3.07 1.56 13.09
C PHE A 272 -2.61 0.40 12.21
N PHE A 273 -2.27 0.70 10.96
CA PHE A 273 -1.69 -0.26 10.04
C PHE A 273 -0.23 0.07 9.75
N PRO A 274 0.72 -0.76 10.20
CA PRO A 274 2.11 -0.58 9.83
C PRO A 274 2.34 -0.99 8.38
N GLY A 275 3.21 -0.28 7.71
CA GLY A 275 3.62 -0.57 6.34
C GLY A 275 5.05 -0.17 6.07
N ALA A 276 5.59 -0.69 4.98
CA ALA A 276 6.88 -0.31 4.45
C ALA A 276 6.78 -0.20 2.93
N ALA A 277 7.56 0.70 2.34
CA ALA A 277 7.62 0.88 0.90
C ALA A 277 9.05 1.15 0.45
N PHE A 278 9.39 0.62 -0.71
CA PHE A 278 10.55 1.03 -1.49
C PHE A 278 10.11 2.12 -2.47
N GLN A 279 10.89 3.19 -2.60
CA GLN A 279 10.54 4.34 -3.44
C GLN A 279 11.67 4.73 -4.38
N ILE A 280 11.29 5.22 -5.55
CA ILE A 280 12.15 5.89 -6.52
C ILE A 280 11.51 7.24 -6.83
N LEU A 281 12.27 8.32 -6.61
CA LEU A 281 11.85 9.69 -6.87
C LEU A 281 12.79 10.34 -7.88
N TYR A 282 12.26 11.26 -8.65
CA TYR A 282 13.00 12.20 -9.47
C TYR A 282 12.60 13.61 -9.05
N ASP A 283 13.61 14.41 -8.75
CA ASP A 283 13.45 15.82 -8.44
C ASP A 283 14.12 16.66 -9.52
N HIS A 284 13.44 17.73 -9.88
CA HIS A 284 13.92 18.80 -10.74
C HIS A 284 13.85 20.08 -9.93
N VAL A 285 14.98 20.75 -9.78
CA VAL A 285 15.11 21.99 -9.01
C VAL A 285 15.72 23.04 -9.92
N ASP A 286 15.02 24.16 -10.06
CA ASP A 286 15.48 25.30 -10.83
C ASP A 286 16.32 26.19 -9.90
N PRO A 287 17.55 26.58 -10.31
CA PRO A 287 18.43 27.38 -9.48
C PRO A 287 17.96 28.83 -9.45
N ASP A 288 18.28 29.54 -8.37
CA ASP A 288 17.89 30.94 -8.20
C ASP A 288 18.72 31.90 -9.07
N ALA A 289 19.95 31.53 -9.44
CA ALA A 289 20.82 32.33 -10.31
C ALA A 289 20.72 31.94 -11.80
N GLU A 290 20.61 32.94 -12.70
CA GLU A 290 20.44 32.72 -14.16
C GLU A 290 21.56 31.89 -14.83
N ASP A 291 22.76 31.85 -14.24
CA ASP A 291 23.93 31.16 -14.77
C ASP A 291 24.19 29.78 -14.12
N GLU A 292 23.39 29.39 -13.13
CA GLU A 292 23.55 28.10 -12.47
C GLU A 292 22.84 26.97 -13.22
N PRO A 293 23.45 25.78 -13.30
CA PRO A 293 22.83 24.65 -13.96
C PRO A 293 21.74 24.03 -13.09
N THR A 294 20.61 23.68 -13.73
CA THR A 294 19.51 22.91 -13.13
C THR A 294 20.00 21.67 -12.40
N LEU A 295 19.51 21.48 -11.17
CA LEU A 295 19.79 20.31 -10.36
C LEU A 295 18.75 19.23 -10.63
N HIS A 296 19.25 18.06 -11.05
CA HIS A 296 18.44 16.85 -11.16
C HIS A 296 18.86 15.84 -10.11
N THR A 297 17.91 15.34 -9.34
CA THR A 297 18.21 14.33 -8.31
C THR A 297 17.38 13.07 -8.54
N ILE A 298 18.04 11.91 -8.60
CA ILE A 298 17.38 10.60 -8.55
C ILE A 298 17.54 10.07 -7.13
N ARG A 299 16.42 9.79 -6.45
CA ARG A 299 16.41 9.30 -5.07
C ARG A 299 15.88 7.89 -5.02
N VAL A 300 16.56 7.04 -4.25
CA VAL A 300 16.13 5.68 -3.99
C VAL A 300 16.13 5.46 -2.49
N GLY A 301 15.03 4.96 -1.94
CA GLY A 301 14.90 4.85 -0.50
C GLY A 301 13.88 3.84 -0.02
N VAL A 302 13.85 3.67 1.31
CA VAL A 302 12.88 2.84 2.01
C VAL A 302 12.16 3.71 3.03
N ARG A 303 10.84 3.58 3.06
CA ARG A 303 9.94 4.30 3.96
C ARG A 303 9.17 3.33 4.83
N VAL A 304 9.12 3.57 6.12
CA VAL A 304 8.16 2.96 7.03
C VAL A 304 7.01 3.92 7.26
N ALA A 305 5.80 3.40 7.36
CA ALA A 305 4.60 4.20 7.50
C ALA A 305 3.59 3.57 8.46
N ILE A 306 2.78 4.43 9.05
CA ILE A 306 1.66 4.09 9.90
C ILE A 306 0.42 4.76 9.31
N ASP A 307 -0.56 3.96 8.87
CA ASP A 307 -1.85 4.47 8.43
C ASP A 307 -2.88 4.40 9.56
N LEU A 308 -3.60 5.49 9.76
CA LEU A 308 -4.66 5.65 10.75
C LEU A 308 -5.98 5.90 10.04
N ASN A 309 -7.01 5.09 10.33
CA ASN A 309 -8.36 5.40 9.87
C ASN A 309 -8.96 6.46 10.80
N LEU A 310 -9.50 7.54 10.22
CA LEU A 310 -10.21 8.61 10.91
C LEU A 310 -11.73 8.37 10.92
#